data_AF-A0AAT9L411-F1
#
_entry.id   AF-A0AAT9L411-F1
#
_cell.length_a   1.000
_cell.length_b   1.000
_cell.length_c   1.000
_cell.angle_alpha   90.00
_cell.angle_beta   90.00
_cell.angle_gamma   90.00
#
_symmetry.space_group_name_H-M   'P 1'
#
loop_
_entity.id
_entity.type
_entity.pdbx_description
1 polymer ?
#
loop_
_entity_poly.entity_id
_entity_poly.type
_entity_poly.pdbx_seq_one_letter_code
_entity_poly.pdbx_strand_id
1 'polypeptide(L)'
;MLCTRCRIRTAVTDDGLCTFCSGTRPPLPDHLAPAEAGPGGWGVGDWPRSPIGLSWAVTALLGAVIATDLAAIGTGLHLRNMWQGGADAADTAAQGSRLRWADQLHDVTTDVQASVFLVTGVLFILWFHRTRRNAEVFDPSVQRMGPGWAVGGWFVPVANFWFPYRVADGIWTGSAPVSPEGGRVAVPRALLNFWWGLWVASVLADQITDRRTGSLAGPDGLGLVAAADVLEIVAAVVALLFVRALTRMQVERAAQPPVPAPAVPGAHR
;
A
#
# COMPACT_ATOMS: atom_id res chain seq x y z
N MET A 1 32.41 -9.95 -31.90
CA MET A 1 32.77 -8.51 -31.88
C MET A 1 31.74 -7.74 -31.05
N LEU A 2 32.09 -6.58 -30.48
CA LEU A 2 31.13 -5.74 -29.75
C LEU A 2 30.23 -4.96 -30.73
N CYS A 3 29.01 -4.68 -30.28
CA CYS A 3 28.02 -3.91 -31.02
C CYS A 3 28.58 -2.57 -31.46
N THR A 4 28.47 -2.25 -32.75
CA THR A 4 28.97 -1.00 -33.35
C THR A 4 28.28 0.24 -32.77
N ARG A 5 27.02 0.11 -32.35
CA ARG A 5 26.21 1.22 -31.81
C ARG A 5 26.43 1.48 -30.33
N CYS A 6 26.27 0.46 -29.49
CA CYS A 6 26.32 0.64 -28.03
C CYS A 6 27.66 0.28 -27.40
N ARG A 7 28.57 -0.42 -28.11
CA ARG A 7 29.90 -0.86 -27.64
C ARG A 7 29.91 -1.69 -26.34
N ILE A 8 28.74 -2.05 -25.80
CA ILE A 8 28.62 -2.75 -24.50
C ILE A 8 28.30 -4.24 -24.67
N ARG A 9 27.47 -4.60 -25.65
CA ARG A 9 26.97 -5.97 -25.85
C ARG A 9 27.61 -6.60 -27.08
N THR A 10 27.64 -7.93 -27.15
CA THR A 10 28.09 -8.68 -28.33
C THR A 10 27.15 -8.42 -29.52
N ALA A 11 27.75 -8.24 -30.70
CA ALA A 11 27.02 -8.16 -31.96
C ALA A 11 26.49 -9.55 -32.35
N VAL A 12 25.26 -9.60 -32.85
CA VAL A 12 24.54 -10.85 -33.21
C VAL A 12 23.89 -10.78 -34.59
N THR A 13 24.02 -9.65 -35.29
CA THR A 13 23.52 -9.41 -36.65
C THR A 13 24.69 -9.19 -37.59
N ASP A 14 24.48 -9.41 -38.89
CA ASP A 14 25.51 -9.20 -39.93
C ASP A 14 25.96 -7.72 -40.00
N ASP A 15 25.08 -6.78 -39.62
CA ASP A 15 25.38 -5.34 -39.51
C ASP A 15 26.19 -4.96 -38.25
N GLY A 16 26.60 -5.95 -37.44
CA GLY A 16 27.39 -5.70 -36.24
C GLY A 16 26.61 -5.10 -35.06
N LEU A 17 25.27 -5.23 -35.04
CA LEU A 17 24.41 -4.73 -33.96
C LEU A 17 24.05 -5.84 -32.95
N CYS A 18 23.82 -5.46 -31.69
CA CYS A 18 23.23 -6.36 -30.69
C CYS A 18 21.70 -6.39 -30.81
N THR A 19 21.06 -7.45 -30.30
CA THR A 19 19.60 -7.68 -30.34
C THR A 19 18.74 -6.50 -29.88
N PHE A 20 19.27 -5.66 -28.98
CA PHE A 20 18.58 -4.47 -28.49
C PHE A 20 18.72 -3.28 -29.43
N CYS A 21 19.89 -3.11 -30.06
CA CYS A 21 20.17 -1.99 -30.98
C CYS A 21 19.60 -2.23 -32.39
N SER A 22 19.41 -3.49 -32.78
CA SER A 22 18.78 -3.87 -34.05
C SER A 22 17.25 -3.89 -33.98
N GLY A 23 16.65 -3.83 -32.78
CA GLY A 23 15.20 -3.99 -32.60
C GLY A 23 14.67 -5.40 -32.89
N THR A 24 15.54 -6.32 -33.33
CA THR A 24 15.22 -7.73 -33.56
C THR A 24 15.28 -8.47 -32.23
N ARG A 25 14.25 -8.29 -31.39
CA ARG A 25 13.99 -9.30 -30.37
C ARG A 25 13.79 -10.63 -31.10
N PRO A 26 14.40 -11.73 -30.64
CA PRO A 26 14.04 -13.04 -31.16
C PRO A 26 12.52 -13.20 -31.07
N PRO A 27 11.83 -13.66 -32.11
CA PRO A 27 10.46 -14.12 -31.95
C PRO A 27 10.46 -15.16 -30.82
N LEU A 28 9.51 -15.02 -29.90
CA LEU A 28 9.31 -16.04 -28.87
C LEU A 28 9.06 -17.38 -29.57
N PRO A 29 9.58 -18.49 -29.04
CA PRO A 29 9.27 -19.81 -29.59
C PRO A 29 7.75 -19.96 -29.75
N ASP A 30 7.28 -20.50 -30.89
CA ASP A 30 5.86 -20.70 -31.28
C ASP A 30 4.98 -21.50 -30.27
N HIS A 31 5.57 -21.93 -29.15
CA HIS A 31 4.98 -22.73 -28.08
C HIS A 31 4.40 -21.87 -26.96
N LEU A 32 4.66 -20.56 -26.96
CA LEU A 32 4.11 -19.66 -25.96
C LEU A 32 2.74 -19.20 -26.45
N ALA A 33 1.71 -19.90 -25.96
CA ALA A 33 0.33 -19.48 -26.08
C ALA A 33 0.22 -17.97 -25.76
N PRO A 34 -0.59 -17.21 -26.51
CA PRO A 34 -0.81 -15.81 -26.20
C PRO A 34 -1.21 -15.70 -24.72
N ALA A 35 -0.53 -14.82 -23.99
CA ALA A 35 -0.74 -14.64 -22.56
C ALA A 35 -2.25 -14.52 -22.30
N GLU A 36 -2.81 -15.45 -21.53
CA GLU A 36 -4.24 -15.47 -21.26
C GLU A 36 -4.66 -14.10 -20.71
N ALA A 37 -5.66 -13.50 -21.35
CA ALA A 37 -6.20 -12.23 -20.89
C ALA A 37 -6.80 -12.45 -19.49
N GLY A 38 -6.30 -11.70 -18.50
CA GLY A 38 -6.87 -11.73 -17.16
C GLY A 38 -8.35 -11.33 -17.17
N PRO A 39 -9.10 -11.60 -16.09
CA PRO A 39 -10.53 -11.31 -16.03
C PRO A 39 -10.81 -9.84 -16.38
N GLY A 40 -11.59 -9.62 -17.43
CA GLY A 40 -11.94 -8.30 -17.97
C GLY A 40 -11.22 -7.89 -19.25
N GLY A 41 -10.43 -8.76 -19.90
CA GLY A 41 -9.84 -8.48 -21.22
C GLY A 41 -8.63 -7.54 -21.20
N TRP A 42 -8.12 -7.21 -20.01
CA TRP A 42 -6.92 -6.40 -19.86
C TRP A 42 -5.70 -7.32 -19.98
N GLY A 43 -4.89 -7.14 -21.03
CA GLY A 43 -3.66 -7.93 -21.22
C GLY A 43 -2.77 -7.89 -19.98
N VAL A 44 -2.17 -9.02 -19.60
CA VAL A 44 -1.12 -9.08 -18.58
C VAL A 44 0.19 -8.57 -19.19
N GLY A 45 1.00 -7.84 -18.42
CA GLY A 45 2.31 -7.42 -18.92
C GLY A 45 3.27 -8.62 -18.95
N ASP A 46 4.21 -8.63 -19.90
CA ASP A 46 5.18 -9.73 -20.01
C ASP A 46 6.22 -9.76 -18.87
N TRP A 47 6.37 -8.66 -18.13
CA TRP A 47 7.40 -8.52 -17.09
C TRP A 47 6.93 -7.70 -15.87
N PRO A 48 7.27 -8.13 -14.63
CA PRO A 48 6.94 -7.38 -13.43
C PRO A 48 7.70 -6.04 -13.40
N ARG A 49 7.07 -4.99 -12.87
CA ARG A 49 7.68 -3.67 -12.70
C ARG A 49 8.16 -3.48 -11.26
N SER A 50 9.39 -3.01 -11.06
CA SER A 50 9.98 -2.84 -9.71
C SER A 50 9.07 -2.04 -8.76
N PRO A 51 8.59 -2.60 -7.63
CA PRO A 51 7.73 -1.89 -6.67
C PRO A 51 8.52 -1.08 -5.63
N ILE A 52 9.86 -1.15 -5.65
CA ILE A 52 10.74 -0.69 -4.55
C ILE A 52 10.62 0.82 -4.30
N GLY A 53 10.72 1.65 -5.34
CA GLY A 53 10.67 3.11 -5.18
C GLY A 53 9.36 3.60 -4.55
N LEU A 54 8.23 3.05 -4.99
CA LEU A 54 6.93 3.36 -4.40
C LEU A 54 6.80 2.81 -2.96
N SER A 55 7.34 1.62 -2.69
CA SER A 55 7.35 1.04 -1.35
C SER A 55 8.10 1.92 -0.35
N TRP A 56 9.27 2.47 -0.74
CA TRP A 56 10.01 3.42 0.10
C TRP A 56 9.26 4.72 0.32
N ALA A 57 8.65 5.29 -0.72
CA ALA A 57 7.83 6.49 -0.58
C ALA A 57 6.64 6.27 0.38
N VAL A 58 5.90 5.17 0.21
CA VAL A 58 4.78 4.80 1.09
C VAL A 58 5.26 4.54 2.52
N THR A 59 6.38 3.86 2.69
CA THR A 59 6.97 3.61 4.02
C THR A 59 7.35 4.91 4.73
N ALA A 60 7.97 5.86 4.02
CA ALA A 60 8.33 7.17 4.58
C ALA A 60 7.09 7.97 4.97
N LEU A 61 6.06 7.94 4.12
CA LEU A 61 4.79 8.62 4.38
C LEU A 61 4.00 8.00 5.53
N LEU A 62 3.97 6.68 5.67
CA LEU A 62 3.41 6.01 6.86
C LEU A 62 4.19 6.39 8.13
N GLY A 63 5.50 6.58 8.03
CA GLY A 63 6.29 7.15 9.13
C GLY A 63 5.91 8.58 9.47
N ALA A 64 5.59 9.40 8.47
CA ALA A 64 5.10 10.76 8.66
C ALA A 64 3.70 10.78 9.29
N VAL A 65 2.79 9.88 8.89
CA VAL A 65 1.47 9.69 9.53
C VAL A 65 1.65 9.41 11.03
N ILE A 66 2.48 8.42 11.38
CA ILE A 66 2.75 8.11 12.79
C ILE A 66 3.29 9.34 13.56
N ALA A 67 4.16 10.14 12.93
CA ALA A 67 4.70 11.34 13.55
C ALA A 67 3.63 12.43 13.75
N THR A 68 2.72 12.61 12.78
CA THR A 68 1.61 13.57 12.91
C THR A 68 0.61 13.14 13.97
N ASP A 69 0.28 11.86 14.06
CA ASP A 69 -0.66 11.33 15.07
C ASP A 69 -0.08 11.52 16.49
N LEU A 70 1.22 11.28 16.67
CA LEU A 70 1.91 11.56 17.94
C LEU A 70 1.88 13.05 18.30
N ALA A 71 2.01 13.94 17.32
CA ALA A 71 1.89 15.38 17.53
C ALA A 71 0.44 15.79 17.88
N ALA A 72 -0.56 15.18 17.25
CA ALA A 72 -1.98 15.38 17.56
C ALA A 72 -2.31 14.98 19.00
N ILE A 73 -1.85 13.79 19.44
CA ILE A 73 -1.98 13.36 20.85
C ILE A 73 -1.32 14.38 21.79
N GLY A 74 -0.10 14.82 21.46
CA GLY A 74 0.64 15.79 22.29
C GLY A 74 -0.08 17.13 22.44
N THR A 75 -0.59 17.69 21.33
CA THR A 75 -1.34 18.95 21.33
C THR A 75 -2.68 18.82 22.04
N GLY A 76 -3.41 17.72 21.82
CA GLY A 76 -4.68 17.43 22.49
C GLY A 76 -4.54 17.25 24.01
N LEU A 77 -3.50 16.56 24.47
CA LEU A 77 -3.19 16.44 25.90
C LEU A 77 -2.79 17.77 26.53
N HIS A 78 -2.03 18.60 25.82
CA HIS A 78 -1.67 19.94 26.28
C HIS A 78 -2.92 20.82 26.45
N LEU A 79 -3.83 20.78 25.48
CA LEU A 79 -5.11 21.47 25.55
C LEU A 79 -5.94 20.97 26.75
N ARG A 80 -6.06 19.65 26.92
CA ARG A 80 -6.76 19.03 28.06
C ARG A 80 -6.24 19.52 29.42
N ASN A 81 -4.93 19.59 29.58
CA ASN A 81 -4.29 20.06 30.81
C ASN A 81 -4.60 21.54 31.08
N MET A 82 -4.66 22.39 30.05
CA MET A 82 -5.05 23.81 30.19
C MET A 82 -6.50 23.97 30.62
N TRP A 83 -7.40 23.12 30.12
CA TRP A 83 -8.81 23.13 30.54
C TRP A 83 -9.00 22.70 32.00
N GLN A 84 -8.24 21.72 32.47
CA GLN A 84 -8.32 21.22 33.85
C GLN A 84 -7.61 22.13 34.86
N GLY A 85 -6.70 22.99 34.41
CA GLY A 85 -5.84 23.81 35.27
C GLY A 85 -6.53 24.89 36.11
N GLY A 86 -7.78 25.26 35.81
CA GLY A 86 -8.56 26.25 36.57
C GLY A 86 -7.98 27.69 36.52
N ALA A 87 -8.80 28.66 36.13
CA ALA A 87 -8.39 30.07 36.10
C ALA A 87 -8.73 30.77 37.43
N ASP A 88 -7.77 31.49 38.01
CA ASP A 88 -8.12 32.62 38.90
C ASP A 88 -8.78 33.72 38.06
N ALA A 89 -9.84 34.35 38.56
CA ALA A 89 -10.65 35.33 37.80
C ALA A 89 -9.83 36.50 37.21
N ALA A 90 -8.67 36.81 37.81
CA ALA A 90 -7.77 37.89 37.41
C ALA A 90 -6.97 37.62 36.12
N ASP A 91 -6.83 36.37 35.68
CA ASP A 91 -5.93 35.99 34.56
C ASP A 91 -6.69 35.54 33.29
N THR A 92 -8.00 35.79 33.24
CA THR A 92 -8.92 35.33 32.19
C THR A 92 -8.56 35.81 30.78
N ALA A 93 -8.07 37.05 30.61
CA ALA A 93 -7.66 37.57 29.30
C ALA A 93 -6.36 36.93 28.78
N ALA A 94 -5.37 36.73 29.65
CA ALA A 94 -4.12 36.04 29.31
C ALA A 94 -4.38 34.57 28.99
N GLN A 95 -5.24 33.91 29.78
CA GLN A 95 -5.67 32.53 29.54
C GLN A 95 -6.44 32.37 28.23
N GLY A 96 -7.36 33.28 27.90
CA GLY A 96 -8.07 33.27 26.64
C GLY A 96 -7.13 33.39 25.42
N SER A 97 -6.05 34.18 25.53
CA SER A 97 -5.04 34.26 24.46
C SER A 97 -4.22 32.97 24.31
N ARG A 98 -3.88 32.29 25.41
CA ARG A 98 -3.15 31.01 25.41
C ARG A 98 -3.99 29.87 24.85
N LEU A 99 -5.27 29.80 25.22
CA LEU A 99 -6.21 28.81 24.69
C LEU A 99 -6.38 28.96 23.18
N ARG A 100 -6.60 30.18 22.66
CA ARG A 100 -6.68 30.42 21.21
C ARG A 100 -5.43 29.98 20.44
N TRP A 101 -4.24 30.21 21.02
CA TRP A 101 -2.99 29.76 20.41
C TRP A 101 -2.87 28.24 20.40
N ALA A 102 -3.25 27.58 21.51
CA ALA A 102 -3.27 26.11 21.59
C ALA A 102 -4.28 25.49 20.62
N ASP A 103 -5.48 26.07 20.51
CA ASP A 103 -6.50 25.68 19.53
C ASP A 103 -5.98 25.83 18.09
N GLN A 104 -5.38 26.99 17.77
CA GLN A 104 -4.79 27.21 16.43
C GLN A 104 -3.67 26.21 16.10
N LEU A 105 -2.82 25.86 17.07
CA LEU A 105 -1.78 24.84 16.88
C LEU A 105 -2.38 23.45 16.66
N HIS A 106 -3.45 23.12 17.37
CA HIS A 106 -4.16 21.86 17.20
C HIS A 106 -4.80 21.78 15.81
N ASP A 107 -5.53 22.83 15.39
CA ASP A 107 -6.16 22.90 14.06
C ASP A 107 -5.14 22.73 12.93
N VAL A 108 -4.00 23.45 13.00
CA VAL A 108 -2.91 23.31 12.02
C VAL A 108 -2.33 21.89 12.03
N THR A 109 -2.24 21.24 13.19
CA THR A 109 -1.75 19.86 13.30
C THR A 109 -2.70 18.91 12.58
N THR A 110 -4.01 19.05 12.79
CA THR A 110 -5.04 18.24 12.11
C THR A 110 -5.04 18.45 10.60
N ASP A 111 -4.90 19.70 10.13
CA ASP A 111 -4.82 20.01 8.69
C ASP A 111 -3.59 19.35 8.02
N VAL A 112 -2.45 19.37 8.71
CA VAL A 112 -1.22 18.71 8.26
C VAL A 112 -1.39 17.20 8.25
N GLN A 113 -1.96 16.61 9.31
CA GLN A 113 -2.24 15.16 9.40
C GLN A 113 -3.14 14.71 8.24
N ALA A 114 -4.23 15.42 7.98
CA ALA A 114 -5.14 15.13 6.86
C ALA A 114 -4.42 15.20 5.50
N SER A 115 -3.57 16.20 5.31
CA SER A 115 -2.78 16.35 4.08
C SER A 115 -1.79 15.20 3.87
N VAL A 116 -1.06 14.82 4.92
CA VAL A 116 -0.12 13.68 4.89
C VAL A 116 -0.86 12.39 4.63
N PHE A 117 -2.01 12.17 5.27
CA PHE A 117 -2.85 10.99 5.06
C PHE A 117 -3.33 10.87 3.59
N LEU A 118 -3.79 11.97 3.00
CA LEU A 118 -4.23 12.00 1.59
C LEU A 118 -3.10 11.62 0.63
N VAL A 119 -1.91 12.24 0.79
CA VAL A 119 -0.73 11.92 -0.03
C VAL A 119 -0.31 10.46 0.15
N THR A 120 -0.36 9.96 1.40
CA THR A 120 -0.10 8.55 1.72
C THR A 120 -1.06 7.62 1.00
N GLY A 121 -2.36 7.91 1.04
CA GLY A 121 -3.40 7.13 0.37
C GLY A 121 -3.19 7.03 -1.14
N VAL A 122 -2.89 8.15 -1.81
CA VAL A 122 -2.62 8.16 -3.26
C VAL A 122 -1.43 7.27 -3.60
N LEU A 123 -0.30 7.44 -2.91
CA LEU A 123 0.92 6.67 -3.18
C LEU A 123 0.77 5.20 -2.79
N PHE A 124 0.02 4.91 -1.73
CA PHE A 124 -0.35 3.55 -1.34
C PHE A 124 -1.16 2.89 -2.45
N ILE A 125 -2.18 3.55 -3.00
CA ILE A 125 -3.00 3.01 -4.10
C ILE A 125 -2.15 2.79 -5.37
N LEU A 126 -1.24 3.71 -5.70
CA LEU A 126 -0.32 3.53 -6.84
C LEU A 126 0.60 2.32 -6.65
N TRP A 127 1.17 2.18 -5.45
CA TRP A 127 1.97 1.01 -5.07
C TRP A 127 1.14 -0.28 -5.13
N PHE A 128 -0.07 -0.26 -4.58
CA PHE A 128 -0.98 -1.39 -4.48
C PHE A 128 -1.46 -1.86 -5.87
N HIS A 129 -1.82 -0.93 -6.74
CA HIS A 129 -2.16 -1.24 -8.13
C HIS A 129 -0.97 -1.87 -8.86
N ARG A 130 0.25 -1.36 -8.63
CA ARG A 130 1.47 -1.89 -9.26
C ARG A 130 1.79 -3.31 -8.77
N THR A 131 1.77 -3.57 -7.47
CA THR A 131 2.01 -4.91 -6.92
C THR A 131 0.94 -5.91 -7.37
N ARG A 132 -0.31 -5.45 -7.51
CA ARG A 132 -1.39 -6.24 -8.12
C ARG A 132 -1.12 -6.63 -9.57
N ARG A 133 -0.66 -5.68 -10.40
CA ARG A 133 -0.29 -6.00 -11.79
C ARG A 133 0.89 -6.95 -11.86
N ASN A 134 1.89 -6.79 -10.99
CA ASN A 134 3.00 -7.74 -10.91
C ASN A 134 2.55 -9.15 -10.50
N ALA A 135 1.60 -9.26 -9.56
CA ALA A 135 1.06 -10.56 -9.14
C ALA A 135 0.39 -11.31 -10.30
N GLU A 136 -0.29 -10.61 -11.22
CA GLU A 136 -0.83 -11.21 -12.44
C GLU A 136 0.25 -11.70 -13.41
N VAL A 137 1.44 -11.07 -13.41
CA VAL A 137 2.58 -11.57 -14.20
C VAL A 137 3.12 -12.87 -13.60
N PHE A 138 3.11 -12.99 -12.27
CA PHE A 138 3.58 -14.20 -11.60
C PHE A 138 2.61 -15.37 -11.72
N ASP A 139 1.31 -15.09 -11.69
CA ASP A 139 0.22 -16.04 -11.88
C ASP A 139 -1.05 -15.29 -12.31
N PRO A 140 -1.48 -15.41 -13.57
CA PRO A 140 -2.68 -14.74 -14.07
C PRO A 140 -3.98 -15.14 -13.34
N SER A 141 -4.00 -16.31 -12.69
CA SER A 141 -5.19 -16.89 -12.07
C SER A 141 -5.47 -16.39 -10.64
N VAL A 142 -4.53 -15.70 -9.99
CA VAL A 142 -4.67 -15.28 -8.57
C VAL A 142 -5.66 -14.13 -8.37
N GLN A 143 -5.93 -13.35 -9.41
CA GLN A 143 -6.84 -12.22 -9.35
C GLN A 143 -8.21 -12.61 -9.92
N ARG A 144 -9.22 -12.65 -9.06
CA ARG A 144 -10.62 -12.93 -9.48
C ARG A 144 -11.35 -11.69 -10.00
N MET A 145 -10.79 -10.50 -9.77
CA MET A 145 -11.39 -9.21 -10.07
C MET A 145 -10.49 -8.43 -11.03
N GLY A 146 -11.10 -7.66 -11.94
CA GLY A 146 -10.35 -6.85 -12.91
C GLY A 146 -9.48 -5.75 -12.29
N PRO A 147 -8.49 -5.21 -13.03
CA PRO A 147 -7.50 -4.22 -12.56
C PRO A 147 -8.05 -2.96 -11.94
N GLY A 148 -9.20 -2.48 -12.45
CA GLY A 148 -9.83 -1.27 -11.94
C GLY A 148 -10.17 -1.37 -10.45
N TRP A 149 -10.46 -2.56 -9.94
CA TRP A 149 -10.83 -2.74 -8.52
C TRP A 149 -9.68 -2.53 -7.55
N ALA A 150 -8.42 -2.60 -8.00
CA ALA A 150 -7.28 -2.23 -7.15
C ALA A 150 -7.24 -0.73 -6.83
N VAL A 151 -7.94 0.10 -7.61
CA VAL A 151 -8.07 1.55 -7.38
C VAL A 151 -9.49 1.87 -6.93
N GLY A 152 -10.50 1.53 -7.75
CA GLY A 152 -11.90 1.83 -7.48
C GLY A 152 -12.45 1.20 -6.21
N GLY A 153 -11.88 0.08 -5.76
CA GLY A 153 -12.25 -0.55 -4.49
C GLY A 153 -12.12 0.37 -3.29
N TRP A 154 -11.18 1.32 -3.32
CA TRP A 154 -10.94 2.28 -2.23
C TRP A 154 -11.95 3.43 -2.17
N PHE A 155 -12.62 3.73 -3.29
CA PHE A 155 -13.49 4.91 -3.41
C PHE A 155 -14.98 4.58 -3.38
N VAL A 156 -15.35 3.32 -3.63
CA VAL A 156 -16.75 2.88 -3.62
C VAL A 156 -17.16 2.56 -2.17
N PRO A 157 -18.14 3.29 -1.59
CA PRO A 157 -18.65 3.00 -0.25
C PRO A 157 -19.13 1.55 -0.14
N VAL A 158 -19.00 0.93 1.04
CA VAL A 158 -19.26 -0.51 1.30
C VAL A 158 -18.23 -1.44 0.63
N ALA A 159 -17.98 -1.29 -0.67
CA ALA A 159 -16.98 -2.09 -1.39
C ALA A 159 -15.58 -1.89 -0.81
N ASN A 160 -15.28 -0.69 -0.31
CA ASN A 160 -14.03 -0.36 0.40
C ASN A 160 -13.75 -1.28 1.60
N PHE A 161 -14.75 -1.91 2.21
CA PHE A 161 -14.54 -2.84 3.31
C PHE A 161 -14.22 -4.29 2.89
N TRP A 162 -14.35 -4.62 1.59
CA TRP A 162 -14.21 -6.00 1.13
C TRP A 162 -13.28 -6.16 -0.07
N PHE A 163 -13.36 -5.26 -1.04
CA PHE A 163 -12.65 -5.41 -2.31
C PHE A 163 -11.15 -5.17 -2.19
N PRO A 164 -10.65 -4.16 -1.46
CA PRO A 164 -9.22 -4.02 -1.27
C PRO A 164 -8.60 -5.24 -0.58
N TYR A 165 -9.29 -5.83 0.42
CA TYR A 165 -8.84 -7.08 1.03
C TYR A 165 -8.78 -8.24 0.03
N ARG A 166 -9.82 -8.44 -0.78
CA ARG A 166 -9.82 -9.50 -1.81
C ARG A 166 -8.70 -9.32 -2.82
N VAL A 167 -8.43 -8.09 -3.23
CA VAL A 167 -7.30 -7.78 -4.10
C VAL A 167 -6.00 -8.12 -3.39
N ALA A 168 -5.81 -7.65 -2.15
CA ALA A 168 -4.61 -7.88 -1.34
C ALA A 168 -4.34 -9.37 -1.11
N ASP A 169 -5.36 -10.19 -0.85
CA ASP A 169 -5.25 -11.66 -0.72
C ASP A 169 -4.74 -12.31 -2.02
N GLY A 170 -5.23 -11.84 -3.17
CA GLY A 170 -4.73 -12.25 -4.48
C GLY A 170 -3.28 -11.84 -4.71
N ILE A 171 -2.90 -10.61 -4.31
CA ILE A 171 -1.51 -10.15 -4.40
C ILE A 171 -0.61 -11.01 -3.51
N TRP A 172 -1.01 -11.21 -2.26
CA TRP A 172 -0.28 -11.99 -1.27
C TRP A 172 -0.05 -13.42 -1.78
N THR A 173 -1.09 -14.05 -2.31
CA THR A 173 -1.03 -15.42 -2.86
C THR A 173 -0.17 -15.50 -4.13
N GLY A 174 -0.25 -14.52 -5.03
CA GLY A 174 0.58 -14.48 -6.25
C GLY A 174 2.05 -14.12 -5.98
N SER A 175 2.32 -13.45 -4.87
CA SER A 175 3.67 -13.06 -4.44
C SER A 175 4.36 -14.14 -3.60
N ALA A 176 3.64 -15.20 -3.23
CA ALA A 176 4.19 -16.27 -2.41
C ALA A 176 5.40 -16.94 -3.13
N PRO A 177 6.50 -17.23 -2.41
CA PRO A 177 7.63 -17.95 -2.99
C PRO A 177 7.19 -19.31 -3.54
N VAL A 178 7.84 -19.74 -4.63
CA VAL A 178 7.64 -21.06 -5.20
C VAL A 178 8.79 -21.97 -4.76
N SER A 179 8.45 -23.19 -4.32
CA SER A 179 9.40 -24.27 -4.03
C SER A 179 10.15 -24.66 -5.30
N PRO A 180 11.41 -25.13 -5.22
CA PRO A 180 12.13 -25.73 -6.34
C PRO A 180 11.35 -26.84 -7.06
N GLU A 181 10.43 -27.51 -6.35
CA GLU A 181 9.58 -28.60 -6.86
C GLU A 181 8.32 -28.09 -7.60
N GLY A 182 8.15 -26.77 -7.73
CA GLY A 182 7.03 -26.14 -8.45
C GLY A 182 5.77 -25.86 -7.61
N GLY A 183 5.76 -26.25 -6.33
CA GLY A 183 4.67 -25.96 -5.40
C GLY A 183 4.76 -24.58 -4.73
N ARG A 184 3.64 -23.87 -4.56
CA ARG A 184 3.62 -22.61 -3.78
C ARG A 184 3.90 -22.88 -2.31
N VAL A 185 4.80 -22.10 -1.72
CA VAL A 185 5.02 -22.11 -0.27
C VAL A 185 3.92 -21.29 0.40
N ALA A 186 3.17 -21.90 1.31
CA ALA A 186 2.12 -21.19 2.04
C ALA A 186 2.75 -20.12 2.95
N VAL A 187 2.42 -18.86 2.68
CA VAL A 187 2.85 -17.73 3.53
C VAL A 187 1.74 -17.40 4.52
N PRO A 188 2.03 -17.28 5.83
CA PRO A 188 1.04 -16.93 6.84
C PRO A 188 0.26 -15.65 6.47
N ARG A 189 -1.07 -15.70 6.57
CA ARG A 189 -1.96 -14.57 6.28
C ARG A 189 -2.21 -13.66 7.48
N ALA A 190 -1.58 -13.93 8.62
CA ALA A 190 -1.78 -13.18 9.85
C ALA A 190 -1.54 -11.69 9.66
N LEU A 191 -0.41 -11.31 9.04
CA LEU A 191 -0.07 -9.90 8.80
C LEU A 191 -1.10 -9.20 7.89
N LEU A 192 -1.52 -9.86 6.81
CA LEU A 192 -2.56 -9.36 5.90
C LEU A 192 -3.87 -9.12 6.66
N ASN A 193 -4.29 -10.09 7.48
CA ASN A 193 -5.55 -10.02 8.24
C ASN A 193 -5.49 -8.96 9.35
N PHE A 194 -4.37 -8.84 10.07
CA PHE A 194 -4.18 -7.83 11.11
C PHE A 194 -4.15 -6.42 10.52
N TRP A 195 -3.41 -6.22 9.43
CA TRP A 195 -3.39 -4.94 8.72
C TRP A 195 -4.81 -4.51 8.34
N TRP A 196 -5.56 -5.41 7.68
CA TRP A 196 -6.90 -5.09 7.23
C TRP A 196 -7.85 -4.83 8.39
N GLY A 197 -7.83 -5.69 9.41
CA GLY A 197 -8.68 -5.55 10.59
C GLY A 197 -8.43 -4.24 11.34
N LEU A 198 -7.16 -3.85 11.51
CA LEU A 198 -6.78 -2.59 12.15
C LEU A 198 -7.19 -1.37 11.31
N TRP A 199 -7.00 -1.42 9.99
CA TRP A 199 -7.44 -0.34 9.12
C TRP A 199 -8.98 -0.16 9.14
N VAL A 200 -9.74 -1.26 9.11
CA VAL A 200 -11.20 -1.16 9.27
C VAL A 200 -11.57 -0.61 10.64
N ALA A 201 -10.88 -1.04 11.70
CA ALA A 201 -11.13 -0.57 13.05
C ALA A 201 -10.81 0.93 13.20
N SER A 202 -9.73 1.43 12.59
CA SER A 202 -9.38 2.86 12.64
C SER A 202 -10.43 3.70 11.91
N VAL A 203 -10.83 3.32 10.69
CA VAL A 203 -11.89 4.01 9.92
C VAL A 203 -13.22 4.08 10.70
N LEU A 204 -13.55 3.03 11.46
CA LEU A 204 -14.74 3.03 12.32
C LEU A 204 -14.56 3.91 13.56
N ALA A 205 -13.38 3.91 14.16
CA ALA A 205 -13.05 4.76 15.30
C ALA A 205 -13.12 6.25 14.93
N ASP A 206 -12.61 6.63 13.75
CA ASP A 206 -12.66 8.01 13.26
C ASP A 206 -14.11 8.45 13.06
N GLN A 207 -14.93 7.64 12.37
CA GLN A 207 -16.36 7.95 12.19
C GLN A 207 -17.13 8.06 13.51
N ILE A 208 -16.78 7.27 14.52
CA ILE A 208 -17.39 7.37 15.85
C ILE A 208 -16.95 8.67 16.52
N THR A 209 -15.67 8.98 16.45
CA THR A 209 -15.08 10.19 17.04
C THR A 209 -15.69 11.43 16.42
N ASP A 210 -15.74 11.55 15.09
CA ASP A 210 -16.34 12.69 14.38
C ASP A 210 -17.81 12.93 14.77
N ARG A 211 -18.60 11.86 14.90
CA ARG A 211 -20.02 11.95 15.30
C ARG A 211 -20.19 12.36 16.76
N ARG A 212 -19.24 12.02 17.64
CA ARG A 212 -19.33 12.25 19.08
C ARG A 212 -18.66 13.55 19.53
N THR A 213 -17.58 13.97 18.89
CA THR A 213 -16.87 15.22 19.22
C THR A 213 -17.76 16.44 19.01
N GLY A 214 -18.62 16.43 17.97
CA GLY A 214 -19.66 17.46 17.80
C GLY A 214 -20.70 17.54 18.93
N SER A 215 -20.77 16.52 19.79
CA SER A 215 -21.72 16.42 20.92
C SER A 215 -21.05 16.37 22.30
N LEU A 216 -19.71 16.32 22.36
CA LEU A 216 -18.90 16.18 23.58
C LEU A 216 -17.84 17.29 23.63
N ALA A 217 -18.27 18.53 23.88
CA ALA A 217 -17.33 19.60 24.24
C ALA A 217 -16.80 19.33 25.66
N GLY A 218 -15.52 18.94 25.79
CA GLY A 218 -14.89 18.75 27.10
C GLY A 218 -13.80 17.66 27.16
N PRO A 219 -13.25 17.40 28.36
CA PRO A 219 -12.10 16.51 28.57
C PRO A 219 -12.33 15.02 28.27
N ASP A 220 -13.60 14.59 28.19
CA ASP A 220 -13.98 13.22 27.83
C ASP A 220 -13.89 12.97 26.32
N GLY A 221 -14.20 13.99 25.50
CA GLY A 221 -14.01 13.94 24.04
C GLY A 221 -12.53 13.80 23.67
N LEU A 222 -11.66 14.53 24.36
CA LEU A 222 -10.21 14.48 24.15
C LEU A 222 -9.60 13.11 24.47
N GLY A 223 -10.14 12.38 25.44
CA GLY A 223 -9.70 11.01 25.76
C GLY A 223 -10.07 9.99 24.67
N LEU A 224 -11.26 10.15 24.08
CA LEU A 224 -11.71 9.31 22.95
C LEU A 224 -10.85 9.55 21.70
N VAL A 225 -10.56 10.82 21.39
CA VAL A 225 -9.67 11.20 20.27
C VAL A 225 -8.29 10.57 20.45
N ALA A 226 -7.66 10.73 21.62
CA ALA A 226 -6.35 10.14 21.88
C ALA A 226 -6.34 8.61 21.75
N ALA A 227 -7.44 7.93 22.10
CA ALA A 227 -7.56 6.49 21.91
C ALA A 227 -7.70 6.09 20.43
N ALA A 228 -8.40 6.89 19.63
CA ALA A 228 -8.48 6.71 18.18
C ALA A 228 -7.10 6.93 17.51
N ASP A 229 -6.37 7.98 17.89
CA ASP A 229 -5.02 8.25 17.37
C ASP A 229 -4.05 7.09 17.69
N VAL A 230 -4.12 6.50 18.89
CA VAL A 230 -3.32 5.32 19.24
C VAL A 230 -3.65 4.12 18.34
N LEU A 231 -4.93 3.90 18.04
CA LEU A 231 -5.35 2.84 17.12
C LEU A 231 -4.85 3.11 15.70
N GLU A 232 -4.88 4.36 15.23
CA GLU A 232 -4.35 4.79 13.93
C GLU A 232 -2.84 4.55 13.84
N ILE A 233 -2.08 4.92 14.87
CA ILE A 233 -0.63 4.65 14.95
C ILE A 233 -0.36 3.14 14.83
N VAL A 234 -1.09 2.30 15.57
CA VAL A 234 -0.93 0.84 15.50
C VAL A 234 -1.29 0.33 14.10
N ALA A 235 -2.36 0.83 13.50
CA ALA A 235 -2.75 0.48 12.13
C ALA A 235 -1.68 0.88 11.11
N ALA A 236 -1.10 2.08 11.23
CA ALA A 236 -0.04 2.60 10.36
C ALA A 236 1.26 1.77 10.48
N VAL A 237 1.63 1.37 11.69
CA VAL A 237 2.78 0.46 11.92
C VAL A 237 2.55 -0.88 11.22
N VAL A 238 1.36 -1.49 11.39
CA VAL A 238 1.06 -2.78 10.76
C VAL A 238 0.94 -2.64 9.24
N ALA A 239 0.42 -1.53 8.72
CA ALA A 239 0.43 -1.21 7.29
C ALA A 239 1.83 -1.08 6.72
N LEU A 240 2.74 -0.44 7.46
CA LEU A 240 4.15 -0.32 7.08
C LEU A 240 4.83 -1.71 7.03
N LEU A 241 4.56 -2.57 8.02
CA LEU A 241 5.05 -3.95 8.01
C LEU A 241 4.48 -4.74 6.83
N PHE A 242 3.19 -4.58 6.52
CA PHE A 242 2.55 -5.19 5.35
C PHE A 242 3.20 -4.74 4.04
N VAL A 243 3.42 -3.44 3.83
CA VAL A 243 4.07 -2.88 2.64
C VAL A 243 5.46 -3.47 2.48
N ARG A 244 6.26 -3.54 3.54
CA ARG A 244 7.62 -4.11 3.51
C ARG A 244 7.60 -5.61 3.21
N ALA A 245 6.75 -6.37 3.89
CA ALA A 245 6.64 -7.81 3.70
C ALA A 245 6.21 -8.14 2.26
N LEU A 246 5.16 -7.48 1.77
CA LEU A 246 4.65 -7.73 0.42
C LEU A 246 5.64 -7.30 -0.66
N THR A 247 6.33 -6.17 -0.47
CA THR A 247 7.38 -5.72 -1.39
C THR A 247 8.53 -6.71 -1.43
N ARG A 248 8.94 -7.25 -0.28
CA ARG A 248 9.98 -8.28 -0.21
C ARG A 248 9.57 -9.54 -0.95
N MET A 249 8.35 -10.05 -0.72
CA MET A 249 7.80 -11.21 -1.42
C MET A 249 7.79 -11.00 -2.94
N GLN A 250 7.40 -9.81 -3.40
CA GLN A 250 7.41 -9.44 -4.82
C GLN A 250 8.82 -9.46 -5.44
N VAL A 251 9.82 -8.96 -4.71
CA VAL A 251 11.22 -8.95 -5.16
C VAL A 251 11.78 -10.38 -5.20
N GLU A 252 11.53 -11.17 -4.17
CA GLU A 252 11.95 -12.58 -4.10
C GLU A 252 11.29 -13.40 -5.23
N ARG A 253 9.99 -13.22 -5.47
CA ARG A 253 9.26 -13.91 -6.53
C ARG A 253 9.75 -13.52 -7.93
N ALA A 254 10.06 -12.24 -8.16
CA ALA A 254 10.60 -11.76 -9.43
C ALA A 254 12.02 -12.28 -9.74
N ALA A 255 12.78 -12.68 -8.71
CA ALA A 255 14.11 -13.27 -8.87
C ALA A 255 14.07 -14.79 -9.16
N GLN A 256 12.91 -15.44 -8.97
CA GLN A 256 12.75 -16.86 -9.24
C GLN A 256 12.48 -17.13 -10.74
N PRO A 257 12.87 -18.30 -11.25
CA PRO A 257 12.53 -18.70 -12.62
C PRO A 257 11.00 -18.72 -12.83
N PRO A 258 10.53 -18.57 -14.08
CA PRO A 258 9.14 -18.86 -14.43
C PRO A 258 8.80 -20.29 -13.99
N VAL A 259 7.65 -20.45 -13.33
CA VAL A 259 7.15 -21.80 -13.00
C VAL A 259 6.71 -22.43 -14.32
N PRO A 260 7.24 -23.60 -14.70
CA PRO A 260 6.75 -24.29 -15.89
C PRO A 260 5.25 -24.52 -15.76
N ALA A 261 4.50 -24.27 -16.83
CA ALA A 261 3.08 -24.62 -16.85
C ALA A 261 2.92 -26.10 -16.46
N PRO A 262 1.92 -26.46 -15.64
CA PRO A 262 1.67 -27.85 -15.30
C PRO A 262 1.54 -28.66 -16.60
N ALA A 263 2.24 -29.79 -16.67
CA ALA A 263 2.16 -30.68 -17.83
C ALA A 263 0.70 -31.05 -18.05
N VAL A 264 0.16 -30.69 -19.22
CA VAL A 264 -1.20 -31.08 -19.61
C VAL A 264 -1.22 -32.60 -19.66
N PRO A 265 -2.02 -33.29 -18.82
CA PRO A 265 -2.13 -34.74 -18.89
C PRO A 265 -2.77 -35.09 -20.24
N GLY A 266 -1.98 -35.59 -21.20
CA GLY A 266 -2.48 -36.03 -22.50
C GLY A 266 -1.63 -35.72 -23.74
N ALA A 267 -0.52 -34.99 -23.63
CA ALA A 267 0.37 -34.77 -24.79
C ALA A 267 1.33 -35.95 -25.00
N HIS A 268 0.79 -37.13 -25.31
CA HIS A 268 1.51 -38.16 -26.03
C HIS A 268 1.08 -38.10 -27.50
N ARG A 269 2.02 -37.76 -28.38
CA ARG A 269 2.04 -38.23 -29.78
C ARG A 269 3.45 -38.64 -30.12
#